data_AF-A0A1G1WYV6-F1
#
_entry.id   AF-A0A1G1WYV6-F1
#
_cell.length_a   1.000
_cell.length_b   1.000
_cell.length_c   1.000
_cell.angle_alpha   90.00
_cell.angle_beta   90.00
_cell.angle_gamma   90.00
#
_symmetry.space_group_name_H-M   'P 1'
#
loop_
_entity.id
_entity.type
_entity.pdbx_description
1 polymer ?
#
loop_
_entity_poly.entity_id
_entity_poly.type
_entity_poly.pdbx_seq_one_letter_code
_entity_poly.pdbx_strand_id
1 'polypeptide(L)' 'MISWLKRFGNNTLDRFGIAGELIRFFWSQKLWWLVPVVVCLLIFAALIIFAQGAAVTPFVYTFF' A
#
# COMPACT_ATOMS: atom_id res chain seq x y z
N MET A 1 -12.55 41.64 12.73
CA MET A 1 -12.27 41.55 11.28
C MET A 1 -11.08 40.61 10.97
N ILE A 2 -10.94 39.42 11.61
CA ILE A 2 -9.85 38.44 11.30
C ILE A 2 -10.28 36.96 11.51
N SER A 3 -11.53 36.67 11.92
CA SER A 3 -11.98 35.30 12.22
C SER A 3 -12.10 34.34 11.02
N TRP A 4 -11.96 34.85 9.78
CA TRP A 4 -12.11 34.06 8.55
C TRP A 4 -10.95 33.09 8.27
N LEU A 5 -9.78 33.31 8.86
CA LEU A 5 -8.56 32.61 8.46
C LEU A 5 -8.41 31.21 9.09
N LYS A 6 -9.11 30.94 10.20
CA LYS A 6 -9.04 29.63 10.89
C LYS A 6 -9.97 28.56 10.33
N ARG A 7 -10.83 28.88 9.35
CA ARG A 7 -11.89 27.98 8.86
C ARG A 7 -11.44 27.03 7.74
N PHE A 8 -10.22 27.19 7.22
CA PHE A 8 -9.71 26.44 6.07
C PHE A 8 -8.91 25.16 6.43
N GLY A 9 -8.51 24.98 7.69
CA GLY A 9 -7.41 24.06 8.05
C GLY A 9 -7.77 22.63 8.45
N ASN A 10 -9.05 22.27 8.63
CA ASN A 10 -9.37 21.04 9.38
C ASN A 10 -9.81 19.85 8.51
N ASN A 11 -10.02 20.04 7.21
CA ASN A 11 -10.75 19.06 6.38
C ASN A 11 -9.91 17.91 5.80
N THR A 12 -8.60 17.84 6.10
CA THR A 12 -7.71 16.81 5.55
C THR A 12 -7.54 15.61 6.47
N LEU A 13 -7.63 15.81 7.79
CA LEU A 13 -7.53 14.73 8.78
C LEU A 13 -8.75 13.80 8.79
N ASP A 14 -9.96 14.35 8.58
CA ASP A 14 -11.19 13.54 8.50
C ASP A 14 -11.18 12.55 7.32
N ARG A 15 -10.48 12.90 6.23
CA ARG A 15 -10.38 12.05 5.03
C ARG A 15 -9.52 10.80 5.23
N PHE A 16 -8.52 10.87 6.11
CA PHE A 16 -7.70 9.69 6.45
C PHE A 16 -8.47 8.68 7.30
N GLY A 17 -9.46 9.12 8.09
CA GLY A 17 -10.36 8.24 8.83
C GLY A 17 -11.12 7.27 7.92
N ILE A 18 -11.58 7.78 6.76
CA ILE A 18 -12.31 6.99 5.75
C ILE A 18 -11.46 5.83 5.22
N ALA A 19 -10.16 6.04 5.00
CA ALA A 19 -9.25 4.97 4.55
C ALA A 19 -9.10 3.86 5.62
N GLY A 20 -9.03 4.24 6.90
CA GLY A 20 -9.00 3.30 8.01
C GLY A 20 -10.31 2.53 8.20
N GLU A 21 -11.45 3.16 7.95
CA GLU A 21 -12.76 2.51 7.91
C GLU A 21 -12.86 1.49 6.76
N LEU A 22 -12.30 1.80 5.59
CA LEU A 22 -12.23 0.87 4.47
C LEU A 22 -11.43 -0.40 4.82
N ILE A 23 -10.28 -0.23 5.48
CA ILE A 23 -9.44 -1.35 5.94
C ILE A 23 -10.17 -2.17 7.01
N ARG A 24 -10.86 -1.51 7.95
CA ARG A 24 -11.70 -2.18 8.95
C ARG A 24 -12.84 -2.98 8.31
N PHE A 25 -13.46 -2.46 7.27
CA PHE A 25 -14.50 -3.17 6.52
C PHE A 25 -13.95 -4.41 5.82
N PHE A 26 -12.78 -4.30 5.16
CA PHE A 26 -12.09 -5.45 4.56
C PHE A 26 -11.76 -6.54 5.59
N TRP A 27 -11.36 -6.14 6.80
CA TRP A 27 -11.09 -7.07 7.91
C TRP A 27 -12.38 -7.72 8.44
N SER A 28 -13.48 -6.96 8.51
CA SER A 28 -14.81 -7.47 8.89
C SER A 28 -15.36 -8.50 7.90
N GLN A 29 -15.05 -8.36 6.61
CA GLN A 29 -15.47 -9.30 5.55
C GLN A 29 -14.64 -10.59 5.51
N LYS A 30 -13.71 -10.80 6.46
CA LYS A 30 -12.84 -11.98 6.52
C LYS A 30 -12.11 -12.27 5.20
N LEU A 31 -11.68 -11.24 4.47
CA LEU A 31 -10.82 -11.39 3.27
C LEU A 31 -9.37 -11.72 3.64
N TRP A 32 -9.17 -12.71 4.53
CA TRP A 32 -7.86 -13.22 4.94
C TRP A 32 -7.03 -13.75 3.76
N TRP A 33 -7.70 -14.10 2.66
CA TRP A 33 -7.09 -14.52 1.40
C TRP A 33 -6.40 -13.39 0.63
N LEU A 34 -6.73 -12.12 0.91
CA LEU A 34 -6.08 -11.00 0.26
C LEU A 34 -4.67 -10.76 0.82
N VAL A 35 -4.47 -11.06 2.10
CA VAL A 35 -3.18 -10.94 2.79
C VAL A 35 -2.06 -11.71 2.07
N PRO A 36 -2.19 -13.03 1.78
CA PRO A 36 -1.13 -13.76 1.09
C PRO A 36 -0.87 -13.25 -0.34
N VAL A 37 -1.90 -12.80 -1.06
CA VAL A 37 -1.73 -12.22 -2.40
C VAL A 37 -0.92 -10.92 -2.33
N VAL A 38 -1.26 -10.02 -1.40
CA VAL A 38 -0.53 -8.76 -1.19
C VAL A 38 0.91 -9.02 -0.73
N VAL A 39 1.12 -9.99 0.16
CA VAL A 39 2.46 -10.39 0.63
C VAL A 39 3.30 -10.93 -0.53
N CYS A 40 2.75 -11.83 -1.36
CA CYS A 40 3.45 -12.28 -2.58
C CYS A 40 3.84 -11.11 -3.48
N LEU A 41 2.92 -10.17 -3.71
CA LEU A 41 3.16 -8.99 -4.54
C LEU A 41 4.29 -8.11 -3.98
N LEU A 42 4.33 -7.92 -2.67
CA LEU A 42 5.41 -7.18 -1.99
C LEU A 42 6.74 -7.92 -2.07
N ILE A 43 6.74 -9.25 -1.94
CA ILE A 43 7.96 -10.06 -2.10
C ILE A 43 8.49 -9.93 -3.52
N PHE A 44 7.63 -10.02 -4.55
CA PHE A 44 8.05 -9.83 -5.93
C PHE A 44 8.55 -8.40 -6.19
N ALA A 45 7.88 -7.38 -5.67
CA ALA A 45 8.34 -5.99 -5.78
C ALA A 45 9.70 -5.79 -5.12
N ALA A 46 9.89 -6.33 -3.91
CA ALA A 46 11.17 -6.32 -3.21
C ALA A 46 12.23 -7.06 -4.03
N LEU A 47 11.90 -8.25 -4.55
CA LEU A 47 12.79 -9.03 -5.40
C LEU A 47 13.23 -8.22 -6.61
N ILE A 48 12.33 -7.52 -7.30
CA ILE A 48 12.64 -6.66 -8.46
C ILE A 48 13.56 -5.49 -8.07
N ILE A 49 13.33 -4.88 -6.91
CA ILE A 49 14.17 -3.78 -6.41
C ILE A 49 15.58 -4.29 -6.06
N PHE A 50 15.69 -5.46 -5.43
CA PHE A 50 16.99 -6.08 -5.12
C PHE A 50 17.64 -6.73 -6.35
N ALA A 51 16.85 -7.10 -7.36
CA ALA A 51 17.28 -7.68 -8.62
C ALA A 51 18.02 -6.71 -9.55
N GLN A 52 18.02 -5.42 -9.23
CA GLN A 52 18.78 -4.40 -9.97
C GLN A 52 20.29 -4.67 -9.90
N GLY A 53 20.77 -5.45 -8.92
CA GLY A 53 22.11 -6.03 -8.93
C GLY A 53 22.16 -7.25 -9.85
N ALA A 54 23.21 -7.35 -10.67
CA ALA A 54 23.45 -8.40 -11.69
C ALA A 54 23.26 -9.87 -11.24
N ALA A 55 23.05 -10.13 -9.95
CA ALA A 55 22.80 -11.44 -9.37
C ALA A 55 21.45 -12.07 -9.77
N VAL A 56 20.43 -11.30 -10.15
CA VAL A 56 19.11 -11.86 -10.56
C VAL A 56 19.02 -12.10 -12.07
N THR A 57 19.87 -11.46 -12.86
CA THR A 57 19.97 -11.63 -14.32
C THR A 57 19.99 -13.10 -14.78
N PRO A 58 20.75 -14.03 -14.16
CA PRO A 58 20.79 -15.43 -14.59
C PRO A 58 19.46 -16.18 -14.38
N PHE A 59 18.72 -15.86 -13.32
CA PHE A 59 17.48 -16.57 -12.98
C PHE A 59 16.35 -16.25 -13.96
N VAL A 60 16.27 -15.00 -14.43
CA VAL A 60 15.30 -14.60 -15.45
C VAL A 60 15.55 -15.35 -16.76
N TYR A 61 16.81 -15.58 -17.13
CA TYR A 61 17.17 -16.33 -18.33
C TYR A 61 17.00 -17.84 -18.18
N THR A 62 17.05 -18.42 -16.98
CA THR A 62 16.86 -19.87 -16.81
C THR A 62 15.41 -20.35 -16.91
N PHE A 63 14.42 -19.44 -16.81
CA PHE A 63 13.00 -19.78 -16.93
C PHE A 63 12.47 -19.75 -18.39
N PHE A 64 13.33 -19.43 -19.37
CA PHE A 64 13.06 -19.45 -20.82
C PHE A 64 14.06 -20.36 -21.53
#